data_AF-A0A831WVI8-F1
#
_entry.id   AF-A0A831WVI8-F1
#
_cell.length_a   1.000
_cell.length_b   1.000
_cell.length_c   1.000
_cell.angle_alpha   90.00
_cell.angle_beta   90.00
_cell.angle_gamma   90.00
#
_symmetry.space_group_name_H-M   'P 1'
#
loop_
_entity.id
_entity.type
_entity.pdbx_description
1 polymer ?
#
loop_
_entity_poly.entity_id
_entity_poly.type
_entity_poly.pdbx_seq_one_letter_code
_entity_poly.pdbx_strand_id
1 'polypeptide(L)'
;MDQRLKHLIEELVQAVNESLTVAPRINEVIEKIRDEGHEVLMIVEATICLKDQEGRSISDSEEVDLEISAEDRQFLKSLKISIDSEDNY
;
A
#
# COMPACT_ATOMS: atom_id res chain seq x y z
N MET A 1 -6.21 -9.01 -17.86
CA MET A 1 -5.08 -8.52 -17.06
C MET A 1 -4.20 -7.69 -17.98
N ASP A 2 -4.06 -6.40 -17.69
CA ASP A 2 -3.34 -5.44 -18.52
C ASP A 2 -1.87 -5.85 -18.68
N GLN A 3 -1.45 -6.19 -19.91
CA GLN A 3 -0.09 -6.65 -20.22
C GLN A 3 0.98 -5.63 -19.80
N ARG A 4 0.62 -4.34 -19.82
CA ARG A 4 1.49 -3.26 -19.38
C ARG A 4 1.75 -3.31 -17.87
N LEU A 5 0.69 -3.55 -17.09
CA LEU A 5 0.80 -3.66 -15.63
C LEU A 5 1.66 -4.84 -15.22
N LYS A 6 1.48 -5.98 -15.89
CA LYS A 6 2.33 -7.15 -15.68
C LYS A 6 3.81 -6.84 -15.93
N HIS A 7 4.11 -6.12 -17.01
CA HIS A 7 5.50 -5.73 -17.32
C HIS A 7 6.10 -4.80 -16.26
N LEU A 8 5.34 -3.83 -15.75
CA LEU A 8 5.80 -2.94 -14.67
C LEU A 8 6.08 -3.70 -13.37
N ILE A 9 5.26 -4.71 -13.04
CA ILE A 9 5.51 -5.56 -11.87
C ILE A 9 6.79 -6.39 -12.07
N GLU A 10 6.99 -6.95 -13.27
CA GLU A 10 8.21 -7.70 -13.59
C GLU A 10 9.47 -6.81 -13.48
N GLU A 11 9.40 -5.59 -13.99
CA GLU A 11 10.50 -4.61 -13.91
C GLU A 11 10.80 -4.21 -12.47
N LEU A 12 9.77 -4.00 -11.64
CA LEU A 12 9.93 -3.73 -10.21
C LEU A 12 10.58 -4.92 -9.48
N VAL A 13 10.14 -6.15 -9.76
CA VAL A 13 10.72 -7.36 -9.16
C VAL A 13 12.20 -7.49 -9.54
N GLN A 14 12.53 -7.23 -10.81
CA GLN A 14 13.92 -7.25 -11.27
C GLN A 14 14.76 -6.19 -10.55
N ALA A 15 14.27 -4.95 -10.46
CA ALA A 15 14.98 -3.85 -9.79
C ALA A 15 15.23 -4.14 -8.29
N VAL A 16 14.25 -4.74 -7.60
CA VAL A 16 14.40 -5.15 -6.19
C VAL A 16 15.44 -6.27 -6.05
N ASN A 17 15.42 -7.27 -6.94
CA ASN A 17 16.38 -8.37 -6.91
C ASN A 17 17.81 -7.87 -7.15
N GLU A 18 18.01 -7.02 -8.17
CA GLU A 18 19.31 -6.40 -8.46
C GLU A 18 19.78 -5.55 -7.27
N SER A 19 18.88 -4.76 -6.67
CA SER A 19 19.20 -3.93 -5.51
C SER A 19 19.62 -4.78 -4.30
N LEU A 20 18.93 -5.88 -4.02
CA LEU A 20 19.27 -6.76 -2.90
C LEU A 20 20.57 -7.54 -3.13
N THR A 21 20.79 -8.02 -4.36
CA THR A 21 21.97 -8.83 -4.71
C THR A 21 23.25 -7.99 -4.77
N VAL A 22 23.14 -6.77 -5.30
CA VAL A 22 24.30 -5.90 -5.55
C VAL A 22 24.54 -4.91 -4.41
N ALA A 23 23.62 -4.73 -3.46
CA ALA A 23 23.79 -3.81 -2.34
C ALA A 23 25.02 -4.16 -1.49
N PRO A 24 26.12 -3.36 -1.54
CA PRO A 24 27.34 -3.67 -0.82
C PRO A 24 27.12 -3.74 0.69
N ARG A 25 26.23 -2.87 1.21
CA ARG A 25 25.86 -2.83 2.62
C ARG A 25 25.17 -4.10 3.12
N ILE A 26 24.39 -4.78 2.28
CA ILE A 26 23.73 -6.05 2.67
C ILE A 26 24.79 -7.14 2.72
N ASN A 27 25.64 -7.23 1.71
CA ASN A 27 26.72 -8.21 1.64
C ASN A 27 27.71 -8.07 2.80
N GLU A 28 28.14 -6.85 3.15
CA GLU A 28 29.01 -6.60 4.31
C GLU A 28 28.43 -7.11 5.63
N VAL A 29 27.10 -6.99 5.81
CA VAL A 29 26.43 -7.46 7.03
C VAL A 29 26.34 -8.98 7.02
N ILE A 30 26.00 -9.60 5.89
CA ILE A 30 25.98 -11.06 5.74
C ILE A 30 27.36 -11.66 6.01
N GLU A 31 28.42 -11.03 5.52
CA GLU A 31 29.80 -11.47 5.76
C GLU A 31 30.15 -11.41 7.25
N LYS A 32 29.83 -10.32 7.95
CA LYS A 32 30.05 -10.23 9.40
C LYS A 32 29.33 -11.33 10.17
N ILE A 33 28.09 -11.65 9.81
CA ILE A 33 27.33 -12.73 10.44
C ILE A 33 28.01 -14.09 10.19
N ARG A 34 28.52 -14.30 8.97
CA ARG A 34 29.25 -15.53 8.63
C ARG A 34 30.60 -15.63 9.35
N ASP A 35 31.30 -14.51 9.53
CA ASP A 35 32.56 -14.45 10.26
C ASP A 35 32.39 -14.78 11.75
N GLU A 36 31.21 -14.54 12.32
CA GLU A 36 30.82 -14.98 13.66
C GLU A 36 30.50 -16.49 13.73
N GLY A 37 30.54 -17.20 12.59
CA GLY A 37 30.35 -18.65 12.49
C GLY A 37 28.90 -19.08 12.20
N HIS A 38 28.07 -18.17 11.70
CA HIS A 38 26.66 -18.44 11.39
C HIS A 38 26.40 -18.63 9.89
N GLU A 39 25.52 -19.56 9.53
CA GLU A 39 25.05 -19.71 8.15
C GLU A 39 23.84 -18.79 7.91
N VAL A 40 23.85 -18.05 6.80
CA VAL A 40 22.80 -17.06 6.48
C VAL A 40 22.03 -17.50 5.26
N LEU A 41 20.71 -17.64 5.43
CA LEU A 41 19.75 -17.78 4.34
C LEU A 41 18.77 -16.59 4.43
N MET A 42 18.71 -15.78 3.38
CA MET A 42 17.80 -14.63 3.33
C MET A 42 16.59 -14.96 2.45
N ILE A 43 15.40 -14.77 2.99
CA ILE A 43 14.12 -14.88 2.27
C ILE A 43 13.43 -13.52 2.36
N VAL A 44 12.99 -12.99 1.23
CA VAL A 44 12.30 -11.70 1.15
C VAL A 44 10.91 -11.91 0.59
N GLU A 45 9.89 -11.54 1.35
CA GLU A 45 8.50 -11.50 0.92
C GLU A 45 8.07 -10.04 0.78
N ALA A 46 7.68 -9.64 -0.44
CA ALA A 46 7.14 -8.32 -0.72
C ALA A 46 5.75 -8.47 -1.31
N THR A 47 4.75 -7.88 -0.66
CA THR A 47 3.37 -7.82 -1.19
C THR A 47 3.17 -6.49 -1.90
N ILE A 48 2.80 -6.53 -3.19
CA ILE A 48 2.55 -5.33 -4.00
C ILE A 48 1.04 -5.13 -4.12
N CYS A 49 0.53 -4.04 -3.55
CA CYS A 49 -0.87 -3.64 -3.71
C CYS A 49 -0.99 -2.59 -4.82
N LEU A 50 -1.83 -2.87 -5.81
CA LEU A 50 -2.11 -1.97 -6.92
C LEU A 50 -3.49 -1.36 -6.66
N LYS A 51 -3.56 -0.02 -6.60
CA LYS A 51 -4.82 0.70 -6.51
C LYS A 51 -5.12 1.28 -7.87
N ASP A 52 -6.23 0.86 -8.47
CA ASP A 52 -6.73 1.50 -9.68
C ASP A 52 -7.08 2.95 -9.35
N GLN A 53 -6.55 3.89 -10.14
CA GLN A 53 -7.00 5.29 -10.10
C GLN A 53 -8.35 5.41 -10.82
N GLU A 54 -9.37 4.73 -10.32
CA GLU A 54 -10.74 5.08 -10.67
C GLU A 54 -11.18 6.26 -9.78
N GLY A 55 -10.98 7.47 -10.30
CA GLY A 55 -11.81 8.63 -9.93
C GLY A 55 -11.10 9.84 -9.32
N ARG A 56 -11.04 10.89 -10.16
CA ARG A 56 -11.16 12.33 -9.83
C ARG A 56 -9.97 13.00 -9.14
N SER A 57 -9.36 13.92 -9.87
CA SER A 57 -8.99 15.22 -9.31
C SER A 57 -10.20 15.75 -8.54
N ILE A 58 -10.17 15.68 -7.21
CA ILE A 58 -11.05 16.47 -6.35
C ILE A 58 -10.47 17.89 -6.41
N SER A 59 -10.73 18.58 -7.51
CA SER A 59 -10.72 20.03 -7.56
C SER A 59 -12.17 20.46 -7.36
N ASP A 60 -12.40 21.09 -6.22
CA ASP A 60 -13.51 21.96 -5.86
C ASP A 60 -14.90 21.33 -5.64
N SER A 61 -15.24 21.22 -4.35
CA SER A 61 -16.55 21.46 -3.75
C SER A 61 -17.79 21.37 -4.67
N GLU A 62 -18.22 20.16 -4.98
CA GLU A 62 -19.65 19.89 -5.16
C GLU A 62 -20.15 19.33 -3.83
N GLU A 63 -21.02 20.07 -3.15
CA GLU A 63 -21.79 19.54 -2.01
C GLU A 63 -22.61 18.36 -2.52
N VAL A 64 -22.06 17.16 -2.32
CA VAL A 64 -22.77 15.92 -2.56
C VAL A 64 -23.77 15.80 -1.42
N ASP A 65 -25.03 16.11 -1.68
CA ASP A 65 -26.12 15.90 -0.73
C ASP A 65 -26.32 14.38 -0.56
N LEU A 66 -25.61 13.83 0.40
CA LEU A 66 -25.65 12.41 0.73
C LEU A 66 -26.95 12.17 1.53
N GLU A 67 -28.00 11.72 0.86
CA GLU A 67 -29.21 11.23 1.54
C GLU A 67 -28.89 9.93 2.30
N ILE A 68 -28.46 10.06 3.55
CA ILE A 68 -28.13 8.91 4.40
C ILE A 68 -29.43 8.25 4.90
N SER A 69 -29.60 6.95 4.62
CA SER A 69 -30.73 6.16 5.10
C SER A 69 -30.64 5.88 6.61
N ALA A 70 -31.75 5.48 7.23
CA ALA A 70 -31.77 5.05 8.63
C ALA A 70 -30.88 3.82 8.89
N GLU A 71 -30.79 2.91 7.91
CA GLU A 71 -29.93 1.72 7.98
C GLU A 71 -28.44 2.09 7.93
N ASP A 72 -28.06 3.03 7.06
CA ASP A 72 -26.68 3.52 6.92
C ASP A 72 -26.19 4.15 8.24
N ARG A 73 -27.04 4.92 8.93
CA ARG A 73 -26.72 5.48 10.25
C ARG A 73 -26.43 4.41 11.29
N GLN A 74 -27.17 3.30 11.28
CA GLN A 74 -26.96 2.21 12.23
C GLN A 74 -25.66 1.46 11.93
N PHE A 75 -25.35 1.27 10.65
CA PHE A 75 -24.09 0.69 10.20
C PHE A 75 -22.88 1.57 10.58
N LEU A 76 -22.93 2.86 10.33
CA LEU A 76 -21.84 3.79 10.65
C LEU A 76 -21.62 3.91 12.17
N LYS A 77 -22.68 3.87 12.98
CA LYS A 77 -22.59 3.77 14.44
C LYS A 77 -21.88 2.48 14.89
N SER A 78 -22.13 1.35 14.24
CA SER A 78 -21.43 0.09 14.56
C SER A 78 -19.92 0.19 14.32
N LEU A 79 -19.52 1.02 13.36
CA LEU A 79 -18.13 1.30 13.01
C LEU A 79 -17.51 2.45 13.85
N LYS A 80 -18.25 3.00 14.83
CA LYS A 80 -17.87 4.18 15.62
C LYS A 80 -17.54 5.41 14.77
N ILE A 81 -18.17 5.52 13.59
CA ILE A 81 -18.05 6.69 12.73
C ILE A 81 -19.16 7.67 13.15
N SER A 82 -18.77 8.82 13.71
CA SER A 82 -19.69 9.90 14.04
C SER A 82 -19.93 10.76 12.80
N ILE A 83 -21.20 10.98 12.47
CA ILE A 83 -21.62 11.95 11.47
C ILE A 83 -22.16 13.15 12.26
N ASP A 84 -21.27 14.05 12.69
CA ASP A 84 -21.69 15.36 13.21
C ASP A 84 -21.91 16.28 12.01
N SER A 85 -23.14 16.28 11.52
CA SER A 85 -23.66 17.39 10.74
C SER A 85 -24.41 18.29 11.72
N GLU A 86 -23.68 19.04 12.55
CA GLU A 86 -24.28 20.18 13.24
C GLU A 86 -24.48 21.29 12.21
N ASP A 87 -25.71 21.35 11.69
CA ASP A 87 -26.25 22.53 11.03
C ASP A 87 -26.09 23.74 11.97
N ASN A 88 -25.17 24.66 11.65
CA ASN A 88 -25.07 25.93 12.36
C ASN A 88 -25.00 27.09 11.34
N TYR A 89 -26.21 27.55 11.02
CA TYR A 89 -26.64 28.86 10.46
C TYR A 89 -26.02 29.40 9.18
#